data_AF-V8P2M5-F1
#
_entry.id   AF-V8P2M5-F1
#
_cell.length_a   1.000
_cell.length_b   1.000
_cell.length_c   1.000
_cell.angle_alpha   90.00
_cell.angle_beta   90.00
_cell.angle_gamma   90.00
#
_symmetry.space_group_name_H-M   'P 1'
#
loop_
_entity.id
_entity.type
_entity.pdbx_description
1 polymer ?
#
loop_
_entity_poly.entity_id
_entity_poly.type
_entity_poly.pdbx_seq_one_letter_code
_entity_poly.pdbx_strand_id
1 'polypeptide(L)'
;MVPLLPQIRRHDGEHGALELVIHEKTCGDPSMCGARGIRNILGINFTYSTFCCSTDLCNGVAEEFSAFWRLLVFTPFLLVLIYLC
;
A
#
# COMPACT_ATOMS: atom_id res chain seq x y z
N MET A 1 -7.95 -11.28 9.05
CA MET A 1 -7.62 -10.51 7.83
C MET A 1 -6.36 -9.71 8.08
N VAL A 2 -5.43 -9.65 7.12
CA VAL A 2 -4.11 -9.00 7.24
C VAL A 2 -3.94 -8.00 6.09
N PRO A 3 -3.31 -6.83 6.31
CA PRO A 3 -2.97 -5.89 5.24
C PRO A 3 -2.03 -6.52 4.21
N LEU A 4 -2.41 -6.40 2.94
CA LEU A 4 -1.75 -6.96 1.77
C LEU A 4 -1.30 -5.85 0.80
N LEU A 5 -0.13 -6.03 0.22
CA LEU A 5 0.43 -5.31 -0.94
C LEU A 5 0.60 -6.28 -2.14
N PRO A 6 -0.46 -6.55 -2.92
CA PRO A 6 -0.32 -7.16 -4.23
C PRO A 6 0.39 -6.25 -5.23
N GLN A 7 1.41 -6.81 -5.85
CA GLN A 7 2.22 -6.27 -6.94
C GLN A 7 1.89 -7.08 -8.19
N ILE A 8 1.12 -6.51 -9.11
CA ILE A 8 0.58 -7.18 -10.29
C ILE A 8 1.31 -6.67 -11.53
N ARG A 9 2.15 -7.50 -12.14
CA ARG A 9 3.05 -7.20 -13.26
C ARG A 9 2.59 -7.89 -14.54
N ARG A 10 2.53 -7.14 -15.65
CA ARG A 10 2.46 -7.68 -17.01
C ARG A 10 3.82 -7.49 -17.68
N HIS A 11 4.33 -8.56 -18.28
CA HIS A 11 5.43 -8.51 -19.24
C HIS A 11 4.84 -8.96 -20.59
N ASP A 12 4.71 -8.05 -21.54
CA ASP A 12 4.33 -8.38 -22.91
C ASP A 12 5.53 -8.16 -23.84
N GLY A 13 5.87 -9.15 -24.62
CA GLY A 13 7.02 -9.13 -25.52
C GLY A 13 6.58 -9.62 -26.88
N GLU A 14 6.26 -8.68 -27.78
CA GLU A 14 6.28 -8.92 -29.24
C GLU A 14 6.29 -7.60 -30.02
N HIS A 15 5.73 -6.50 -29.50
CA HIS A 15 5.76 -5.18 -30.16
C HIS A 15 5.94 -4.04 -29.15
N GLY A 16 7.17 -3.81 -28.69
CA GLY A 16 7.50 -2.82 -27.67
C GLY A 16 7.09 -3.29 -26.27
N ALA A 17 8.07 -3.50 -25.38
CA ALA A 17 7.81 -4.06 -24.06
C ALA A 17 7.06 -3.04 -23.19
N LEU A 18 5.73 -3.15 -23.15
CA LEU A 18 4.89 -2.40 -22.20
C LEU A 18 4.90 -3.16 -20.87
N GLU A 19 5.72 -2.72 -19.92
CA GLU A 19 5.65 -3.19 -18.54
C GLU A 19 4.56 -2.42 -17.79
N LEU A 20 3.47 -3.12 -17.45
CA LEU A 20 2.40 -2.56 -16.62
C LEU A 20 2.48 -3.17 -15.22
N VAL A 21 2.62 -2.31 -14.21
CA VAL A 21 2.67 -2.69 -12.79
C VAL A 21 1.50 -2.04 -12.06
N ILE A 22 0.62 -2.86 -11.48
CA ILE A 22 -0.51 -2.43 -10.66
C ILE A 22 -0.19 -2.74 -9.21
N HIS A 23 -0.24 -1.71 -8.37
CA HIS A 23 -0.10 -1.82 -6.92
C HIS A 23 -1.48 -1.79 -6.29
N GLU A 24 -1.99 -2.95 -5.88
CA GLU A 24 -3.25 -3.04 -5.17
C GLU A 24 -2.95 -3.13 -3.65
N LYS A 25 -3.72 -2.42 -2.83
CA LYS A 25 -3.60 -2.43 -1.37
C LYS A 25 -4.94 -2.84 -0.78
N THR A 26 -4.96 -3.89 0.02
CA THR A 26 -6.21 -4.51 0.49
C THR A 26 -5.98 -5.22 1.83
N CYS A 27 -7.05 -5.63 2.50
CA CYS A 27 -7.01 -6.56 3.62
C CYS A 27 -7.46 -7.94 3.11
N GLY A 28 -6.75 -9.01 3.46
CA GLY A 28 -7.12 -10.35 2.98
C GLY A 28 -6.76 -11.47 3.93
N ASP A 29 -6.85 -12.71 3.45
CA ASP A 29 -6.52 -13.89 4.24
C ASP A 29 -5.00 -13.98 4.49
N PRO A 30 -4.54 -14.23 5.72
CA PRO A 30 -3.12 -14.47 6.02
C PRO A 30 -2.49 -15.57 5.14
N SER A 31 -3.26 -16.55 4.67
CA SER A 31 -2.76 -17.60 3.77
C SER A 31 -2.26 -17.05 2.43
N MET A 32 -2.67 -15.83 2.06
CA MET A 32 -2.26 -15.16 0.82
C MET A 32 -0.96 -14.37 0.98
N CYS A 33 -0.33 -14.34 2.16
CA CYS A 33 0.94 -13.64 2.36
C CYS A 33 2.11 -14.34 1.65
N GLY A 34 2.86 -13.62 0.81
CA GLY A 34 3.99 -14.20 0.05
C GLY A 34 3.57 -15.02 -1.16
N ALA A 35 2.27 -15.09 -1.46
CA ALA A 35 1.76 -15.82 -2.61
C ALA A 35 2.21 -15.16 -3.93
N ARG A 36 2.43 -15.99 -4.94
CA ARG A 36 2.73 -15.57 -6.31
C ARG A 36 1.94 -16.42 -7.28
N GLY A 37 1.51 -15.83 -8.39
CA GLY A 37 0.78 -16.57 -9.41
C GLY A 37 0.43 -15.70 -10.60
N ILE A 38 -0.55 -16.16 -11.38
CA ILE A 38 -1.10 -15.42 -12.51
C ILE A 38 -2.56 -15.13 -12.22
N ARG A 39 -2.99 -13.90 -12.46
CA ARG A 39 -4.39 -13.47 -12.40
C ARG A 39 -4.80 -12.89 -13.74
N ASN A 40 -6.02 -13.21 -14.18
CA ASN A 40 -6.62 -12.55 -15.33
C ASN A 40 -7.40 -11.32 -14.85
N ILE A 41 -7.06 -10.15 -15.38
CA ILE A 41 -7.72 -8.88 -15.07
C ILE A 41 -8.08 -8.24 -16.41
N LEU A 42 -9.37 -7.98 -16.63
CA LEU A 42 -9.87 -7.37 -17.87
C LEU A 42 -9.41 -8.11 -19.14
N GLY A 43 -9.34 -9.46 -19.09
CA GLY A 43 -8.93 -10.29 -20.22
C GLY A 43 -7.41 -10.42 -20.40
N ILE A 44 -6.62 -9.79 -19.54
CA ILE A 44 -5.15 -9.78 -19.61
C ILE A 44 -4.58 -10.60 -18.45
N ASN A 45 -3.58 -11.44 -18.74
CA ASN A 45 -2.87 -12.18 -17.71
C ASN A 45 -1.75 -11.33 -17.10
N PHE A 46 -1.79 -11.20 -15.78
CA PHE A 46 -0.77 -10.55 -14.99
C PHE A 46 -0.18 -11.52 -13.99
N THR A 47 1.14 -11.49 -13.85
CA THR A 47 1.81 -12.13 -12.72
C THR A 47 1.57 -11.28 -11.46
N TYR A 48 1.10 -11.88 -10.38
CA TYR A 48 0.94 -11.16 -9.11
C TYR A 48 1.88 -11.71 -8.05
N SER A 49 2.31 -10.85 -7.13
CA SER A 49 3.01 -11.22 -5.91
C SER A 49 2.46 -10.43 -4.74
N THR A 50 2.24 -11.07 -3.59
CA THR A 50 1.64 -10.44 -2.42
C THR A 50 2.65 -10.34 -1.27
N PHE A 51 2.63 -9.20 -0.59
CA PHE A 51 3.39 -8.99 0.64
C PHE A 51 2.44 -8.60 1.76
N CYS A 52 2.74 -9.01 2.99
CA CYS A 52 1.95 -8.70 4.17
C CYS A 52 2.77 -7.93 5.18
N CYS A 53 2.05 -7.19 6.02
CA CYS A 53 2.60 -6.54 7.20
C CYS A 53 1.62 -6.67 8.36
N SER A 54 2.13 -6.58 9.60
CA SER A 54 1.39 -7.01 10.80
C SER A 54 0.82 -5.87 11.64
N THR A 55 1.09 -4.62 11.29
CA THR A 55 0.63 -3.44 12.03
C THR A 55 -0.55 -2.77 11.32
N ASP A 56 -1.36 -2.02 12.07
CA ASP A 56 -2.48 -1.30 11.46
C ASP A 56 -2.01 -0.26 10.44
N LEU A 57 -2.68 -0.21 9.28
CA LEU A 57 -2.39 0.69 8.15
C LEU A 57 -0.96 0.59 7.57
N CYS A 58 -0.26 -0.50 7.86
CA CYS A 58 1.13 -0.74 7.44
C CYS A 58 1.34 -0.82 5.93
N ASN A 59 0.27 -1.07 5.17
CA ASN A 59 0.27 -1.01 3.71
C ASN A 59 0.35 0.43 3.15
N GLY A 60 0.63 1.42 4.00
CA GLY A 60 0.84 2.81 3.59
C GLY A 60 -0.46 3.51 3.22
N VAL A 61 -1.57 3.18 3.89
CA VAL A 61 -2.83 3.95 3.82
C VAL A 61 -2.75 5.19 4.72
N ALA A 62 -1.91 5.18 5.76
CA ALA A 62 -1.81 6.26 6.75
C ALA A 62 -0.68 7.28 6.55
N GLU A 63 0.34 7.00 5.72
CA GLU A 63 1.53 7.87 5.67
C GLU A 63 1.24 9.28 5.14
N GLU A 64 0.33 9.40 4.16
CA GLU A 64 -0.07 10.68 3.56
C GLU A 64 -0.85 11.58 4.55
N PHE A 65 -1.73 11.00 5.37
CA PHE A 65 -2.57 11.76 6.30
C PHE A 65 -1.91 12.02 7.66
N SER A 66 -1.05 11.12 8.13
CA SER A 66 -0.42 11.17 9.46
C SER A 66 0.42 12.43 9.69
N ALA A 67 1.19 12.87 8.68
CA ALA A 67 2.08 14.02 8.82
C ALA A 67 1.31 15.35 8.99
N PHE A 68 0.22 15.52 8.24
CA PHE A 68 -0.57 16.76 8.24
C PHE A 68 -1.32 16.96 9.57
N TRP A 69 -1.96 15.90 10.10
CA TRP A 69 -2.67 15.96 11.37
C TRP A 69 -1.73 16.12 12.57
N ARG A 70 -0.53 15.53 12.50
CA ARG A 70 0.51 15.73 13.54
C ARG A 70 0.92 17.20 13.63
N LEU A 71 1.07 17.89 12.50
CA LEU A 71 1.40 19.31 12.47
C LEU A 71 0.24 20.17 12.99
N LEU A 72 -1.00 19.92 12.57
CA LEU A 72 -2.14 20.77 12.97
C LEU A 72 -2.57 20.63 14.44
N VAL A 73 -2.40 19.46 15.05
CA VAL A 73 -2.89 19.21 16.41
C VAL A 73 -1.79 19.40 17.46
N PHE A 74 -0.59 18.87 17.22
CA PHE A 74 0.46 18.89 18.24
C PHE A 74 1.23 20.20 18.29
N THR A 75 1.38 20.94 17.19
CA THR A 75 2.12 22.21 17.20
C THR A 75 1.41 23.36 17.93
N PRO A 76 0.09 23.61 17.78
CA PRO A 76 -0.54 24.67 18.55
C PRO A 76 -0.64 24.32 20.04
N PHE A 77 -0.80 23.03 20.38
CA PHE A 77 -0.87 22.58 21.77
C PHE A 77 0.46 22.78 22.52
N LEU A 78 1.59 22.47 21.87
CA LEU A 78 2.93 22.72 22.41
C LEU A 78 3.22 24.21 22.57
N LEU A 79 2.83 25.03 21.58
CA LEU A 79 2.99 26.48 21.65
C LEU A 79 2.21 27.07 22.84
N VAL A 80 0.96 26.68 23.03
CA VAL A 80 0.12 27.15 24.15
C VAL A 80 0.72 26.77 25.51
N LEU A 81 1.25 25.55 25.65
CA LEU A 81 1.93 25.12 26.89
C LEU A 81 3.23 25.89 27.18
N ILE A 82 3.98 26.27 26.14
CA ILE A 82 5.19 27.10 26.28
C ILE A 82 4.82 28.54 26.65
N TYR A 83 3.71 29.08 26.14
CA TYR A 83 3.25 30.45 26.44
C TYR A 83 2.56 30.59 27.82
N LEU A 84 2.10 29.48 28.42
CA LEU A 84 1.43 29.44 29.74
C LEU A 84 2.35 29.01 30.89
N CYS A 85 3.64 28.73 30.61
CA CYS A 85 4.69 28.47 31.60
C CYS A 85 5.57 29.71 31.77
#